data_AF-A0A920R4T0-F1
#
_entry.id   AF-A0A920R4T0-F1
#
_cell.length_a   1.000
_cell.length_b   1.000
_cell.length_c   1.000
_cell.angle_alpha   90.00
_cell.angle_beta   90.00
_cell.angle_gamma   90.00
#
_symmetry.space_group_name_H-M   'P 1'
#
loop_
_entity.id
_entity.type
_entity.pdbx_description
1 polymer ?
#
loop_
_entity_poly.entity_id
_entity_poly.type
_entity_poly.pdbx_seq_one_letter_code
_entity_poly.pdbx_strand_id
1 'polypeptide(L)' 'MMGHDYSPYRVRQGDVIELQKPMQFGDKTPLIEMPISWSQDDHPHFEMTSTRPGHRNANSVMENWVDDFIYMTR' A
#
# COMPACT_ATOMS: atom_id res chain seq x y z
N MET A 1 -4.28 -6.21 -5.67
CA MET A 1 -2.91 -5.73 -5.38
C MET A 1 -2.96 -4.94 -4.09
N MET A 2 -1.86 -4.85 -3.35
CA MET A 2 -1.77 -4.38 -1.96
C MET A 2 -2.35 -5.35 -0.92
N GLY A 3 -2.08 -6.64 -1.07
CA GLY A 3 -2.51 -7.70 -0.16
C GLY A 3 -1.61 -7.89 1.06
N HIS A 4 -0.51 -7.14 1.17
CA HIS A 4 0.38 -7.08 2.32
C HIS A 4 1.05 -5.70 2.32
N ASP A 5 1.45 -5.20 3.50
CA ASP A 5 2.04 -3.86 3.63
C ASP A 5 3.57 -3.84 3.39
N TYR A 6 4.33 -4.76 4.01
CA TYR A 6 5.80 -4.74 3.99
C TYR A 6 6.49 -6.06 3.58
N SER A 7 5.73 -7.13 3.34
CA SER A 7 6.30 -8.43 2.96
C SER A 7 5.93 -8.83 1.53
N PRO A 8 6.89 -9.27 0.71
CA PRO A 8 6.61 -9.81 -0.62
C PRO A 8 5.70 -11.03 -0.54
N TYR A 9 4.76 -11.16 -1.48
CA TYR A 9 3.83 -12.28 -1.48
C TYR A 9 3.45 -12.73 -2.91
N ARG A 10 2.97 -13.98 -3.02
CA ARG A 10 2.47 -14.53 -4.29
C ARG A 10 1.09 -13.97 -4.61
N VAL A 11 0.95 -13.36 -5.78
CA VAL A 11 -0.33 -12.80 -6.25
C VAL A 11 -1.34 -13.92 -6.46
N ARG A 12 -2.58 -13.72 -6.02
CA ARG A 12 -3.71 -14.61 -6.34
C ARG A 12 -4.46 -14.10 -7.56
N GLN A 13 -5.02 -15.02 -8.33
CA GLN A 13 -5.87 -14.72 -9.47
C GLN A 13 -7.23 -15.41 -9.30
N GLY A 14 -8.30 -14.70 -9.67
CA GLY A 14 -9.66 -15.25 -9.59
C GLY A 14 -10.31 -15.15 -8.20
N ASP A 15 -9.85 -14.24 -7.35
CA ASP A 15 -10.54 -13.92 -6.09
C ASP A 15 -11.99 -13.44 -6.42
N VAL A 16 -12.99 -13.99 -5.72
CA VAL A 16 -14.41 -13.64 -5.87
C VAL A 16 -14.92 -12.96 -4.61
N ILE A 17 -15.53 -11.78 -4.78
CA ILE A 17 -16.13 -11.00 -3.71
C ILE A 17 -17.61 -10.83 -4.02
N GLU A 18 -18.46 -11.41 -3.17
CA GLU A 18 -19.91 -11.31 -3.26
C GLU A 18 -20.47 -10.58 -2.03
N LEU A 19 -21.50 -9.78 -2.24
CA LEU A 19 -22.14 -9.03 -1.17
C LEU A 19 -22.70 -9.98 -0.09
N GLN A 20 -22.45 -9.67 1.18
CA GLN A 20 -22.87 -10.48 2.34
C GLN A 20 -22.33 -11.92 2.36
N LYS A 21 -21.25 -12.20 1.63
CA LYS A 21 -20.58 -13.50 1.67
C LYS A 21 -19.09 -13.32 1.99
N PRO A 22 -18.45 -14.31 2.61
CA PRO A 22 -17.01 -14.30 2.74
C PRO A 22 -16.35 -14.27 1.37
N MET A 23 -15.22 -13.58 1.29
CA MET A 23 -14.36 -13.58 0.11
C MET A 23 -13.89 -15.00 -0.19
N GLN A 24 -13.97 -15.40 -1.45
CA GLN A 24 -13.42 -16.66 -1.92
C GLN A 24 -12.07 -16.39 -2.58
N PHE A 25 -11.01 -16.96 -2.01
CA PHE A 25 -9.67 -16.81 -2.54
C PHE A 25 -9.46 -17.72 -3.77
N GLY A 26 -8.90 -17.15 -4.83
CA GLY A 26 -8.45 -17.87 -6.00
C GLY A 26 -7.03 -18.44 -5.83
N ASP A 27 -6.49 -18.98 -6.92
CA ASP A 27 -5.21 -19.67 -6.91
C ASP A 27 -4.01 -18.73 -6.85
N LYS A 28 -2.97 -19.15 -6.14
CA LYS A 28 -1.67 -18.45 -6.14
C LYS A 28 -0.98 -18.64 -7.49
N THR A 29 -0.42 -17.55 -7.99
CA THR A 29 0.36 -17.52 -9.23
C THR A 29 1.86 -17.57 -8.92
N PRO A 30 2.73 -17.82 -9.92
CA PRO A 30 4.16 -17.69 -9.75
C PRO A 30 4.63 -16.23 -9.57
N LEU A 31 3.78 -15.23 -9.85
CA LEU A 31 4.09 -13.81 -9.74
C LEU A 31 4.27 -13.40 -8.28
N ILE A 32 5.38 -12.73 -7.99
CA ILE A 32 5.65 -12.08 -6.71
C ILE A 32 5.28 -10.61 -6.82
N GLU A 33 4.44 -10.14 -5.90
CA GLU A 33 4.22 -8.73 -5.71
C GLU A 33 5.16 -8.20 -4.64
N MET A 34 5.85 -7.12 -4.99
CA MET A 34 6.48 -6.21 -4.03
C MET A 34 5.42 -5.20 -3.61
N PRO A 35 5.00 -5.17 -2.33
CA PRO A 35 3.98 -4.25 -1.88
C PRO A 35 4.32 -2.79 -2.19
N ILE A 36 3.30 -2.06 -2.60
CA ILE A 36 3.30 -0.61 -2.60
C ILE A 36 2.36 -0.16 -1.47
N SER A 37 2.76 0.88 -0.73
CA SER A 37 1.95 1.46 0.34
C SER A 37 1.70 2.93 0.07
N TRP A 38 0.45 3.37 0.22
CA TRP A 38 0.11 4.79 0.17
C TRP A 38 0.77 5.59 1.31
N SER A 39 1.12 4.96 2.43
CA SER A 39 1.87 5.63 3.50
C SER A 39 3.30 5.98 3.07
N GLN A 40 3.83 5.28 2.06
CA GLN A 40 5.18 5.44 1.51
C GLN A 40 5.18 6.08 0.11
N ASP A 41 4.07 6.70 -0.29
CA ASP A 41 3.93 7.43 -1.54
C ASP A 41 3.95 8.94 -1.29
N ASP A 42 4.85 9.65 -1.94
CA ASP A 42 5.04 11.09 -1.80
C ASP A 42 4.12 11.90 -2.72
N HIS A 43 3.66 11.30 -3.81
CA HIS A 43 2.83 11.95 -4.83
C HIS A 43 1.54 12.55 -4.26
N PRO A 44 0.76 11.87 -3.40
CA PRO A 44 -0.43 12.46 -2.76
C PRO A 44 -0.14 13.66 -1.84
N HIS A 45 1.11 13.85 -1.42
CA HIS A 45 1.51 14.86 -0.44
C HIS A 45 2.13 16.09 -1.09
N PHE A 46 2.93 15.91 -2.13
CA PHE A 46 3.68 17.00 -2.74
C PHE A 46 3.11 17.50 -4.05
N GLU A 47 2.51 16.62 -4.86
CA GLU A 47 2.03 17.00 -6.19
C GLU A 47 0.68 17.72 -6.15
N MET A 48 0.63 18.88 -6.81
CA MET A 48 -0.58 19.68 -6.93
C MET A 48 -1.43 19.16 -8.09
N THR A 49 -2.72 18.96 -7.84
CA THR A 49 -3.71 18.61 -8.85
C THR A 49 -4.94 19.53 -8.73
N SER A 50 -5.90 19.40 -9.64
CA SER A 50 -7.16 20.17 -9.56
C SER A 50 -7.98 19.89 -8.28
N THR A 51 -7.72 18.77 -7.60
CA THR A 51 -8.46 18.33 -6.41
C THR A 51 -7.61 18.26 -5.15
N ARG A 52 -6.30 18.49 -5.24
CA ARG A 52 -5.36 18.39 -4.11
C ARG A 52 -4.38 19.56 -4.11
N PRO A 53 -4.20 20.24 -2.96
CA PRO A 53 -3.34 21.42 -2.89
C PRO A 53 -1.84 21.12 -3.02
N GLY A 54 -1.41 19.86 -2.81
CA GLY A 54 0.01 19.49 -2.79
C GLY A 54 0.78 20.18 -1.66
N HIS A 55 2.11 20.26 -1.82
CA HIS A 55 3.02 21.06 -0.98
C HIS A 55 2.91 20.83 0.54
N ARG A 56 2.61 19.60 0.97
CA ARG A 56 2.63 19.27 2.41
C ARG A 56 4.03 19.43 2.99
N ASN A 57 4.11 19.67 4.30
CA ASN A 57 5.39 19.79 5.00
C ASN A 57 6.18 18.48 4.86
N ALA A 58 7.36 18.55 4.23
CA ALA A 58 8.22 17.40 4.00
C ALA A 58 8.65 16.70 5.30
N ASN A 59 8.88 17.44 6.40
CA ASN A 59 9.26 16.85 7.68
C ASN A 59 8.17 15.92 8.21
N SER A 60 6.90 16.33 8.08
CA SER A 60 5.77 15.49 8.53
C SER A 60 5.63 14.19 7.73
N VAL A 61 6.03 14.18 6.45
CA VAL A 61 6.04 12.96 5.63
C VAL A 61 7.21 12.07 6.00
N MET A 62 8.39 12.65 6.17
CA MET A 62 9.60 11.93 6.58
C MET A 62 9.45 11.28 7.97
N GLU A 63 8.85 11.98 8.92
CA GLU A 63 8.58 11.44 10.27
C GLU A 63 7.76 10.15 10.19
N ASN A 64 6.68 10.12 9.41
CA ASN A 64 5.88 8.90 9.21
C ASN A 64 6.70 7.74 8.65
N TRP A 65 7.56 8.01 7.65
CA TRP A 65 8.35 6.95 7.00
C TRP A 65 9.42 6.39 7.94
N VAL A 66 10.05 7.26 8.73
CA VAL A 66 11.04 6.85 9.74
C VAL A 66 10.38 6.03 10.83
N ASP A 67 9.21 6.46 11.32
CA ASP A 67 8.49 5.74 12.37
C ASP A 67 8.00 4.36 11.88
N ASP A 68 7.52 4.25 10.65
CA ASP A 68 7.20 2.96 10.02
C ASP A 68 8.43 2.04 9.99
N PHE A 69 9.59 2.57 9.59
CA PHE A 69 10.83 1.80 9.56
C PHE A 69 11.28 1.36 10.97
N ILE A 70 11.22 2.26 11.95
CA ILE A 70 11.57 1.95 13.34
C ILE A 70 10.62 0.89 13.89
N TYR A 71 9.32 0.97 13.60
CA TYR A 71 8.35 -0.04 14.02
C TYR A 71 8.69 -1.42 13.45
N MET A 72 9.03 -1.50 12.16
CA MET A 72 9.36 -2.78 11.49
C MET A 72 10.69 -3.41 11.94
N THR A 73 11.59 -2.63 12.52
CA THR A 73 12.94 -3.08 12.93
C THR A 73 13.07 -3.38 14.42
N ARG A 74 11.98 -3.20 15.19
CA ARG A 74 11.89 -3.60 16.59
C ARG A 74 11.39 -5.03 16.74
#